data_AF-A0AAV9DUT4-F1
#
_entry.id   AF-A0AAV9DUT4-F1
#
_cell.length_a   1.000
_cell.length_b   1.000
_cell.length_c   1.000
_cell.angle_alpha   90.00
_cell.angle_beta   90.00
_cell.angle_gamma   90.00
#
_symmetry.space_group_name_H-M   'P 1'
#
loop_
_entity.id
_entity.type
_entity.pdbx_description
1 polymer ?
#
loop_
_entity_poly.entity_id
_entity_poly.type
_entity_poly.pdbx_seq_one_letter_code
_entity_poly.pdbx_strand_id
1 'polypeptide(L)'
;MDVHVLVEKQRQEIDMLLRVQNEKFISVLQRLSSQHISSVLKKKNEEITKANTKMIELQNHVWKLETGNQLWQRTARDAEAAVVALKSALERVRKESNEASSECCSSSNPRTPEKIVLSCRTCRSRDSCMLILPCRHLCSCKTCDWMNQLCPVCNSVKNGSVEVLFQ
;
A
#
# COMPACT_ATOMS: atom_id res chain seq x y z
N MET A 1 70.82 -64.93 -25.61
CA MET A 1 69.94 -63.75 -25.47
C MET A 1 69.67 -63.60 -23.99
N ASP A 2 70.07 -62.48 -23.39
CA ASP A 2 70.19 -62.34 -21.93
C ASP A 2 68.82 -62.08 -21.26
N VAL A 3 68.48 -62.86 -20.24
CA VAL A 3 67.20 -62.79 -19.51
C VAL A 3 66.98 -61.39 -18.93
N HIS A 4 68.05 -60.71 -18.52
CA HIS A 4 67.99 -59.36 -17.98
C HIS A 4 67.42 -58.35 -18.99
N VAL A 5 67.78 -58.48 -20.27
CA VAL A 5 67.31 -57.58 -21.34
C VAL A 5 65.81 -57.77 -21.60
N LEU A 6 65.31 -59.01 -21.48
CA LEU A 6 63.88 -59.30 -21.65
C LEU A 6 63.05 -58.72 -20.51
N VAL A 7 63.53 -58.87 -19.26
CA VAL A 7 62.86 -58.31 -18.06
C VAL A 7 62.84 -56.78 -18.11
N GLU A 8 63.94 -56.14 -18.51
CA GLU A 8 64.01 -54.68 -18.67
C GLU A 8 63.01 -54.18 -19.71
N LYS A 9 62.92 -54.86 -20.86
CA LYS A 9 61.96 -54.54 -21.91
C LYS A 9 60.52 -54.66 -21.41
N GLN A 10 60.19 -55.75 -20.72
CA GLN A 10 58.87 -55.94 -20.14
C GLN A 10 58.54 -54.86 -19.10
N ARG A 11 59.50 -54.47 -18.26
CA ARG A 11 59.28 -53.37 -17.29
C ARG A 11 58.95 -52.06 -17.99
N GLN A 12 59.70 -51.70 -19.03
CA GLN A 12 59.46 -50.47 -19.80
C GLN A 12 58.09 -50.48 -20.50
N GLU A 13 57.68 -51.65 -21.01
CA GLU A 13 56.38 -51.83 -21.67
C GLU A 13 55.22 -51.66 -20.67
N ILE A 14 55.36 -52.21 -19.47
CA ILE A 14 54.41 -52.03 -18.35
C ILE A 14 54.38 -50.56 -17.91
N ASP A 15 55.52 -49.92 -17.71
CA ASP A 15 55.61 -48.51 -17.29
C ASP A 15 54.96 -47.58 -18.32
N MET A 16 55.17 -47.83 -19.61
CA MET A 16 54.53 -47.07 -20.69
C MET A 16 53.00 -47.25 -20.66
N LEU A 17 52.52 -48.48 -20.52
CA LEU A 17 51.08 -48.75 -20.44
C LEU A 17 50.46 -48.06 -19.22
N LEU A 18 51.09 -48.12 -18.06
CA LEU A 18 50.63 -47.44 -16.84
C LEU A 18 50.56 -45.93 -17.02
N ARG A 19 51.57 -45.30 -17.66
CA ARG A 19 51.56 -43.86 -17.96
C ARG A 19 50.38 -43.49 -18.84
N VAL A 20 50.19 -44.20 -19.96
CA VAL A 20 49.10 -43.92 -20.91
C VAL A 20 47.73 -44.11 -20.24
N GLN A 21 47.57 -45.13 -19.39
CA GLN A 21 46.31 -45.34 -18.65
C GLN A 21 46.08 -44.23 -17.62
N ASN A 22 47.10 -43.83 -16.86
CA ASN A 22 47.00 -42.74 -15.88
C ASN A 22 46.66 -41.39 -16.54
N GLU A 23 47.30 -41.06 -17.67
CA GLU A 23 46.98 -39.85 -18.43
C GLU A 23 45.52 -39.85 -18.91
N LYS A 24 45.04 -41.00 -19.41
CA LYS A 24 43.63 -41.16 -19.79
C LYS A 24 42.70 -40.96 -18.59
N PHE A 25 42.97 -41.57 -17.45
CA PHE A 25 42.16 -41.40 -16.24
C PHE A 25 42.13 -39.95 -15.77
N ILE A 26 43.29 -39.27 -15.70
CA ILE A 26 43.39 -37.86 -15.31
C ILE A 26 42.57 -36.99 -16.27
N SER A 27 42.70 -37.18 -17.58
CA SER A 27 41.98 -36.39 -18.56
C SER A 27 40.45 -36.54 -18.45
N VAL A 28 39.96 -37.75 -18.19
CA VAL A 28 38.53 -38.03 -18.02
C VAL A 28 38.02 -37.41 -16.72
N LEU A 29 38.72 -37.60 -15.61
CA LEU A 29 38.35 -37.01 -14.33
C LEU A 29 38.35 -35.48 -14.38
N GLN A 30 39.37 -34.88 -15.00
CA GLN A 30 39.45 -33.44 -15.18
C GLN A 30 38.28 -32.92 -16.03
N ARG A 31 37.97 -33.59 -17.15
CA ARG A 31 36.82 -33.22 -18.00
C ARG A 31 35.49 -33.31 -17.24
N LEU A 32 35.25 -34.41 -16.52
CA LEU A 32 34.02 -34.59 -15.75
C LEU A 32 33.88 -33.55 -14.64
N SER A 33 34.97 -33.28 -13.92
CA SER A 33 35.02 -32.24 -12.89
C SER A 33 34.74 -30.86 -13.48
N SER A 34 35.44 -30.47 -14.56
CA SER A 34 35.22 -29.19 -15.24
C SER A 34 33.81 -29.04 -15.77
N GLN A 35 33.22 -30.09 -16.35
CA GLN A 35 31.83 -30.09 -16.81
C GLN A 35 30.84 -29.94 -15.66
N HIS A 36 31.05 -30.66 -14.56
CA HIS A 36 30.20 -30.58 -13.38
C HIS A 36 30.25 -29.19 -12.75
N ILE A 37 31.45 -28.66 -12.51
CA ILE A 37 31.68 -27.33 -11.95
C ILE A 37 31.04 -26.26 -12.86
N SER A 38 31.25 -26.34 -14.18
CA SER A 38 30.66 -25.40 -15.14
C SER A 38 29.13 -25.41 -15.09
N SER A 39 28.51 -26.58 -15.03
CA SER A 39 27.05 -26.73 -14.95
C SER A 39 26.48 -26.12 -13.65
N VAL A 40 27.12 -26.40 -12.52
CA VAL A 40 26.72 -25.85 -11.22
C VAL A 40 26.88 -24.33 -11.18
N LEU A 41 28.03 -23.81 -11.64
CA LEU A 41 28.29 -22.38 -11.69
C LEU A 41 27.28 -21.67 -12.59
N LYS A 42 26.94 -22.23 -13.75
CA LYS A 42 25.94 -21.64 -14.64
C LYS A 42 24.57 -21.52 -13.95
N LYS A 43 24.09 -22.60 -13.32
CA LYS A 43 22.82 -22.59 -12.58
C LYS A 43 22.83 -21.56 -11.45
N LYS A 44 23.91 -21.50 -10.67
CA LYS A 44 24.05 -20.52 -9.58
C LYS A 44 24.10 -19.09 -10.09
N ASN A 45 24.77 -18.85 -11.21
CA ASN A 45 24.83 -17.53 -11.83
C ASN A 45 23.45 -17.10 -12.37
N GLU A 46 22.66 -18.03 -12.93
CA GLU A 46 21.26 -17.79 -13.32
C GLU A 46 20.36 -17.47 -12.11
N GLU A 47 20.55 -18.14 -10.98
CA GLU A 47 19.85 -17.82 -9.73
C GLU A 47 20.21 -16.41 -9.23
N ILE A 48 21.50 -16.06 -9.22
CA ILE A 48 22.00 -14.74 -8.79
C ILE A 48 21.45 -13.63 -9.69
N THR A 49 21.51 -13.81 -11.01
CA THR A 49 20.99 -12.82 -11.97
C THR A 49 19.49 -12.60 -11.83
N LYS A 50 18.71 -13.67 -11.62
CA LYS A 50 17.27 -13.57 -11.32
C LYS A 50 17.00 -12.82 -10.03
N ALA A 51 17.74 -13.13 -8.96
CA ALA A 51 17.60 -12.45 -7.67
C ALA A 51 17.95 -10.96 -7.78
N ASN A 52 19.03 -10.61 -8.48
CA ASN A 52 19.45 -9.23 -8.70
C ASN A 52 18.43 -8.44 -9.53
N THR A 53 17.86 -9.05 -10.57
CA THR A 53 16.81 -8.41 -11.37
C THR A 53 15.61 -8.04 -10.50
N LYS A 54 15.15 -8.98 -9.66
CA LYS A 54 14.06 -8.74 -8.71
C LYS A 54 14.41 -7.70 -7.65
N MET A 55 15.64 -7.70 -7.15
CA MET A 55 16.10 -6.70 -6.19
C MET A 55 16.00 -5.28 -6.77
N ILE A 56 16.48 -5.07 -7.99
CA ILE A 56 16.39 -3.78 -8.69
C ILE A 56 14.93 -3.38 -8.92
N GLU A 57 14.09 -4.32 -9.36
CA GLU A 57 12.67 -4.08 -9.57
C GLU A 57 11.96 -3.63 -8.27
N LEU A 58 12.20 -4.33 -7.16
CA LEU A 58 11.62 -3.99 -5.87
C LEU A 58 12.14 -2.65 -5.35
N GLN A 59 13.43 -2.35 -5.48
CA GLN A 59 14.01 -1.06 -5.12
C GLN A 59 13.35 0.09 -5.90
N ASN A 60 13.10 -0.09 -7.19
CA ASN A 60 12.40 0.90 -8.01
C ASN A 60 10.96 1.12 -7.55
N HIS A 61 10.25 0.07 -7.15
CA HIS A 61 8.89 0.20 -6.61
C HIS A 61 8.88 0.95 -5.27
N VAL A 62 9.79 0.61 -4.37
CA VAL A 62 9.96 1.31 -3.09
C VAL A 62 10.22 2.79 -3.32
N TRP A 63 11.19 3.12 -4.18
CA TRP A 63 11.53 4.52 -4.48
C TRP A 63 10.34 5.31 -5.06
N LYS A 64 9.57 4.73 -5.99
CA LYS A 64 8.38 5.37 -6.57
C LYS A 64 7.32 5.66 -5.50
N LEU A 65 7.04 4.68 -4.64
CA LEU A 65 6.04 4.81 -3.58
C LEU A 65 6.47 5.83 -2.53
N GLU A 66 7.73 5.79 -2.09
CA GLU A 66 8.29 6.72 -1.11
C GLU A 66 8.25 8.17 -1.63
N THR A 67 8.70 8.38 -2.87
CA THR A 67 8.70 9.71 -3.48
C THR A 67 7.28 10.24 -3.64
N GLY A 68 6.34 9.39 -4.09
CA GLY A 68 4.93 9.75 -4.18
C GLY A 68 4.32 10.10 -2.81
N ASN A 69 4.59 9.29 -1.78
CA ASN A 69 4.10 9.52 -0.43
C ASN A 69 4.63 10.84 0.14
N GLN A 70 5.93 11.11 -0.01
CA GLN A 70 6.53 12.38 0.42
C GLN A 70 5.90 13.59 -0.26
N LEU A 71 5.63 13.51 -1.56
CA LEU A 71 4.97 14.59 -2.30
C LEU A 71 3.56 14.85 -1.77
N TRP A 72 2.76 13.79 -1.59
CA TRP A 72 1.41 13.91 -1.03
C TRP A 72 1.41 14.43 0.40
N GLN A 73 2.36 14.00 1.24
CA GLN A 73 2.51 14.52 2.60
C GLN A 73 2.87 16.01 2.63
N ARG A 74 3.73 16.49 1.72
CA ARG A 74 4.03 17.93 1.61
C ARG A 74 2.77 18.70 1.21
N THR A 75 2.10 18.25 0.16
CA THR A 75 0.85 18.86 -0.32
C THR A 75 -0.22 18.91 0.78
N ALA A 76 -0.39 17.84 1.54
CA ALA A 76 -1.32 17.79 2.66
C ALA A 76 -0.95 18.78 3.77
N ARG A 77 0.32 18.86 4.15
CA ARG A 77 0.80 19.83 5.14
C ARG A 77 0.61 21.27 4.70
N ASP A 78 0.87 21.59 3.44
CA ASP A 78 0.67 22.92 2.89
C ASP A 78 -0.83 23.29 2.89
N ALA A 79 -1.70 22.33 2.56
CA ALA A 79 -3.15 22.50 2.66
C ALA A 79 -3.62 22.70 4.11
N GLU A 80 -3.12 21.92 5.06
CA GLU A 80 -3.41 22.08 6.49
C GLU A 80 -2.96 23.47 7.00
N ALA A 81 -1.75 23.91 6.65
CA ALA A 81 -1.24 25.22 7.00
C ALA A 81 -2.11 26.35 6.44
N ALA A 82 -2.56 26.23 5.18
CA ALA A 82 -3.49 27.18 4.58
C ALA A 82 -4.83 27.24 5.32
N VAL A 83 -5.40 26.09 5.71
CA VAL A 83 -6.63 26.02 6.50
C VAL A 83 -6.47 26.70 7.86
N VAL A 84 -5.35 26.45 8.55
CA VAL A 84 -5.04 27.11 9.84
C VAL A 84 -4.90 28.62 9.67
N ALA A 85 -4.18 29.07 8.64
CA ALA A 85 -4.01 30.49 8.36
C ALA A 85 -5.36 31.18 8.08
N LEU A 86 -6.19 30.58 7.22
CA LEU A 86 -7.53 31.08 6.90
C LEU A 86 -8.44 31.10 8.14
N LYS A 87 -8.42 30.06 8.96
CA LYS A 87 -9.17 30.00 10.22
C LYS A 87 -8.76 31.14 11.16
N SER A 88 -7.46 31.35 11.33
CA SER A 88 -6.95 32.44 12.17
C SER A 88 -7.38 33.82 11.64
N ALA A 89 -7.42 34.01 10.31
CA ALA A 89 -7.85 35.25 9.70
C ALA A 89 -9.34 35.52 9.93
N LEU A 90 -10.19 34.50 9.79
CA LEU A 90 -11.62 34.59 10.09
C LEU A 90 -11.88 34.93 11.56
N GLU A 91 -11.13 34.33 12.48
CA GLU A 91 -11.25 34.63 13.92
C GLU A 91 -10.86 36.07 14.25
N ARG A 92 -9.85 36.65 13.58
CA ARG A 92 -9.49 38.08 13.73
C ARG A 92 -10.62 38.99 13.26
N VAL A 93 -11.11 38.80 12.03
CA VAL A 93 -12.22 39.61 11.47
C VAL A 93 -13.48 39.52 12.34
N ARG A 94 -13.77 38.34 12.91
CA ARG A 94 -14.90 38.17 13.84
C ARG A 94 -14.72 38.97 15.14
N LYS A 95 -13.51 39.03 15.68
CA LYS A 95 -13.22 39.81 16.89
C LYS A 95 -13.31 41.30 16.63
N GLU A 96 -12.73 41.77 15.52
CA GLU A 96 -12.80 43.16 15.08
C GLU A 96 -14.26 43.62 14.85
N SER A 97 -15.12 42.76 14.28
CA SER A 97 -16.56 43.04 14.12
C SER A 97 -17.33 43.10 15.45
N ASN A 98 -16.88 42.40 16.49
CA ASN A 98 -17.51 42.44 17.82
C ASN A 98 -17.02 43.64 18.65
N GLU A 99 -15.78 44.09 18.45
CA GLU A 99 -15.23 45.27 19.13
C GLU A 99 -15.78 46.59 18.55
N ALA A 100 -16.14 46.62 17.26
CA ALA A 100 -16.88 47.73 16.65
C ALA A 100 -18.36 47.84 17.06
N SER A 101 -18.87 46.88 17.84
CA SER A 101 -20.25 46.85 18.35
C SER A 101 -20.32 46.88 19.89
N SER A 102 -19.20 47.16 20.57
CA SER A 102 -19.10 47.20 22.04
C SER A 102 -19.47 48.56 22.64
N GLU A 103 -20.64 49.08 22.28
CA GLU A 103 -21.40 50.03 23.10
C GLU A 103 -22.88 49.65 23.02
N CYS A 104 -23.45 49.21 24.16
CA CYS A 104 -24.84 48.76 24.39
C CYS A 104 -25.24 47.41 23.74
N CYS A 105 -25.78 46.41 24.44
CA CYS A 105 -26.40 46.35 25.75
C CYS A 105 -26.43 44.90 26.31
N SER A 106 -26.56 44.82 27.63
CA SER A 106 -26.57 43.63 28.49
C SER A 106 -27.64 42.59 28.15
N SER A 107 -27.27 41.29 28.20
CA SER A 107 -27.94 40.26 29.03
C SER A 107 -27.31 38.89 28.80
N SER A 108 -26.56 38.44 29.80
CA SER A 108 -26.04 37.09 29.90
C SER A 108 -27.15 36.13 30.32
N ASN A 109 -27.39 35.06 29.55
CA ASN A 109 -27.80 33.79 30.15
C ASN A 109 -27.22 32.60 29.36
N PRO A 110 -26.78 31.52 30.04
CA PRO A 110 -25.97 30.46 29.45
C PRO A 110 -26.82 29.49 28.62
N ARG A 111 -26.31 29.13 27.44
CA ARG A 111 -26.93 28.16 26.53
C ARG A 111 -26.90 26.76 27.14
N THR A 112 -28.06 26.13 27.25
CA THR A 112 -28.21 24.68 27.43
C THR A 112 -27.65 23.94 26.20
N PRO A 113 -27.24 22.67 26.31
CA PRO A 113 -26.79 21.90 25.16
C PRO A 113 -28.00 21.64 24.24
N GLU A 114 -28.14 22.42 23.19
CA GLU A 114 -29.11 22.18 22.12
C GLU A 114 -28.83 20.79 21.53
N LYS A 115 -29.73 19.83 21.79
CA LYS A 115 -29.79 18.59 21.01
C LYS A 115 -29.90 19.02 19.55
N ILE A 116 -28.94 18.61 18.71
CA ILE A 116 -29.01 18.85 17.26
C ILE A 116 -30.15 17.99 16.73
N VAL A 117 -31.35 18.55 16.67
CA VAL A 117 -32.53 17.89 16.12
C VAL A 117 -32.40 17.92 14.60
N LEU A 118 -32.12 16.77 14.00
CA LEU A 118 -32.11 16.62 12.54
C LEU A 118 -33.56 16.65 12.05
N SER A 119 -33.96 17.66 11.28
CA SER A 119 -35.31 17.76 10.72
C SER A 119 -35.44 17.00 9.39
N CYS A 120 -36.65 16.54 9.08
CA CYS A 120 -36.97 15.83 7.84
C CYS A 120 -36.77 16.74 6.63
N ARG A 121 -35.99 16.27 5.65
CA ARG A 121 -35.68 17.05 4.45
C ARG A 121 -36.90 17.30 3.55
N THR A 122 -37.87 16.39 3.57
CA THR A 122 -39.07 16.45 2.72
C THR A 122 -40.13 17.39 3.29
N CYS A 123 -40.56 17.19 4.55
CA CYS A 123 -41.63 18.02 5.13
C CYS A 123 -41.13 19.18 6.00
N ARG A 124 -39.89 19.13 6.51
CA ARG A 124 -39.29 20.09 7.45
C ARG A 124 -40.05 20.32 8.76
N SER A 125 -41.11 19.57 9.03
CA SER A 125 -41.96 19.73 10.21
C SER A 125 -41.73 18.68 11.30
N ARG A 126 -41.05 17.59 10.99
CA ARG A 126 -40.82 16.45 11.91
C ARG A 126 -39.36 16.06 11.88
N ASP A 127 -38.94 15.30 12.88
CA ASP A 127 -37.56 14.87 13.00
C ASP A 127 -37.24 13.75 11.99
N SER A 128 -36.03 13.80 11.45
CA SER A 128 -35.45 12.74 10.63
C SER A 128 -35.10 11.56 11.52
N CYS A 129 -35.87 10.49 11.41
CA CYS A 129 -35.64 9.23 12.11
C CYS A 129 -35.41 8.04 11.17
N MET A 130 -35.47 8.24 9.84
CA MET A 130 -35.34 7.17 8.85
C MET A 130 -34.03 7.29 8.08
N LEU A 131 -33.23 6.21 8.12
CA LEU A 131 -31.99 6.03 7.37
C LEU A 131 -32.24 5.25 6.08
N ILE A 132 -31.87 5.83 4.94
CA ILE A 132 -32.17 5.31 3.59
C ILE A 132 -31.04 4.39 3.09
N LEU A 133 -31.35 3.16 2.67
CA LEU A 133 -30.39 2.22 2.09
C LEU A 133 -30.42 2.24 0.54
N PRO A 134 -29.26 2.14 -0.14
CA PRO A 134 -27.92 1.83 0.42
C PRO A 134 -27.10 3.04 0.90
N CYS A 135 -27.55 4.28 0.63
CA CYS A 135 -26.73 5.48 0.84
C CYS A 135 -26.49 5.91 2.30
N ARG A 136 -27.22 5.33 3.26
CA ARG A 136 -27.17 5.57 4.71
C ARG A 136 -27.45 7.00 5.17
N HIS A 137 -28.09 7.83 4.34
CA HIS A 137 -28.50 9.17 4.77
C HIS A 137 -29.73 9.12 5.68
N LEU A 138 -29.60 9.71 6.86
CA LEU A 138 -30.68 9.99 7.79
C LEU A 138 -31.30 11.35 7.45
N CYS A 139 -32.42 11.34 6.73
CA CYS A 139 -32.97 12.57 6.14
C CYS A 139 -34.50 12.60 5.99
N SER A 140 -35.19 11.51 6.37
CA SER A 140 -36.65 11.41 6.27
C SER A 140 -37.27 11.11 7.63
N CYS A 141 -38.49 11.61 7.87
CA CYS A 141 -39.32 11.14 8.98
C CYS A 141 -40.09 9.88 8.57
N LYS A 142 -40.64 9.16 9.55
CA LYS A 142 -41.39 7.90 9.34
C LYS A 142 -42.50 7.99 8.29
N THR A 143 -43.19 9.12 8.18
CA THR A 143 -44.26 9.30 7.18
C THR A 143 -43.76 9.71 5.80
N CYS A 144 -42.68 10.49 5.73
CA CYS A 144 -42.13 10.91 4.45
C CYS A 144 -41.33 9.79 3.79
N ASP A 145 -40.79 8.85 4.57
CA ASP A 145 -40.02 7.73 4.03
C ASP A 145 -40.80 6.97 2.96
N TRP A 146 -42.05 6.58 3.23
CA TRP A 146 -42.89 5.81 2.29
C TRP A 146 -43.01 6.46 0.91
N MET A 147 -43.11 7.78 0.85
CA MET A 147 -43.31 8.54 -0.40
C MET A 147 -42.02 8.69 -1.22
N ASN A 148 -40.85 8.46 -0.59
CA ASN A 148 -39.56 8.68 -1.21
C ASN A 148 -39.03 7.39 -1.85
N GLN A 149 -38.99 7.35 -3.19
CA GLN A 149 -38.30 6.29 -3.96
C GLN A 149 -36.81 6.56 -4.15
N LEU A 150 -36.37 7.80 -3.91
CA LEU A 150 -34.98 8.25 -3.99
C LEU A 150 -34.59 8.93 -2.68
N CYS A 151 -33.29 8.93 -2.37
CA CYS A 151 -32.75 9.67 -1.24
C CYS A 151 -32.81 11.19 -1.50
N PRO A 152 -33.46 12.00 -0.63
CA PRO A 152 -33.49 13.46 -0.77
C PRO A 152 -32.13 14.18 -0.66
N VAL A 153 -31.06 13.46 -0.29
CA VAL A 153 -29.71 14.02 -0.13
C VAL A 153 -28.84 13.75 -1.34
N CYS A 154 -28.73 12.49 -1.77
CA CYS A 154 -27.82 12.07 -2.83
C CYS A 154 -28.51 11.46 -4.06
N ASN A 155 -29.84 11.45 -4.08
CA ASN A 155 -30.66 10.93 -5.17
C ASN A 155 -30.47 9.44 -5.51
N SER A 156 -29.86 8.67 -4.59
CA SER A 156 -29.71 7.22 -4.71
C SER A 156 -31.07 6.52 -4.59
N VAL A 157 -31.29 5.45 -5.37
CA VAL A 157 -32.52 4.64 -5.33
C VAL A 157 -32.68 3.99 -3.95
N LYS A 158 -33.87 4.14 -3.35
CA LYS A 158 -34.19 3.56 -2.05
C LYS A 158 -34.55 2.08 -2.22
N ASN A 159 -33.68 1.20 -1.70
CA ASN A 159 -33.94 -0.23 -1.64
C ASN A 159 -34.57 -0.67 -0.29
N GLY A 160 -34.56 0.22 0.70
CA GLY A 160 -35.12 0.00 2.03
C GLY A 160 -34.78 1.14 2.97
N SER A 161 -35.38 1.15 4.16
CA SER A 161 -35.15 2.18 5.18
C SER A 161 -35.18 1.57 6.59
N VAL A 162 -34.39 2.12 7.50
CA VAL A 162 -34.33 1.68 8.91
C VAL A 162 -34.65 2.87 9.83
N GLU A 163 -35.49 2.65 10.84
CA GLU A 163 -35.79 3.63 11.88
C GLU A 163 -34.65 3.69 12.90
N VAL A 164 -34.17 4.89 13.19
CA VAL A 164 -33.12 5.18 14.18
C VAL A 164 -33.78 5.75 15.43
N LEU A 165 -33.54 5.11 16.57
CA LEU A 165 -34.01 5.56 17.89
C LEU A 165 -32.88 6.34 18.57
N PHE A 166 -33.07 7.63 18.83
CA PHE A 166 -32.12 8.43 19.59
C PHE A 166 -32.42 8.30 21.10
N GLN A 167 -31.45 7.85 21.89
CA GLN A 167 -31.50 7.84 23.36
C GLN A 167 -31.03 9.17 23.94
#